data_AF-A0A2D6APA7-F1
#
_entry.id   AF-A0A2D6APA7-F1
#
_cell.length_a   1.000
_cell.length_b   1.000
_cell.length_c   1.000
_cell.angle_alpha   90.00
_cell.angle_beta   90.00
_cell.angle_gamma   90.00
#
_symmetry.space_group_name_H-M   'P 1'
#
loop_
_entity.id
_entity.type
_entity.pdbx_description
1 polymer ?
#
loop_
_entity_poly.entity_id
_entity_poly.type
_entity_poly.pdbx_seq_one_letter_code
_entity_poly.pdbx_strand_id
1 'polypeptide(L)'
;MSKSHNKKRNVGVIYELLLRNISECLIRDDKPSAQKALNIIERKFKNGTELYREFRLFNALIRSTVSSSSVAAAILTEAKQAARRCDESLLNREKSLLIREINHNLNDPKFYYRRIPEYKMYATIQTLLNDWRKGDDANFSRVIQYESKVAENLLEQKDVPDINDGANPDVNSLVVNIMTEKINKRYSGKINGEQRDLIRDYVFSISNNKDIKIKSKLTGVKDNILSDLKLFREKTNNKILLEKIDTVNKKLISESFDKVNDESISRFLVLIQLRQELKESLNE
;
A
#
# COMPACT_ATOMS: atom_id res chain seq x y z
N MET A 1 18.41 31.62 -11.32
CA MET A 1 18.56 31.24 -9.89
C MET A 1 17.64 30.08 -9.57
N SER A 2 18.19 28.89 -9.34
CA SER A 2 17.41 27.69 -8.99
C SER A 2 16.72 27.91 -7.64
N LYS A 3 15.40 28.14 -7.63
CA LYS A 3 14.63 28.06 -6.39
C LYS A 3 14.73 26.62 -5.91
N SER A 4 15.60 26.41 -4.93
CA SER A 4 15.76 25.14 -4.23
C SER A 4 14.39 24.64 -3.78
N HIS A 5 14.01 23.45 -4.22
CA HIS A 5 12.73 22.83 -3.88
C HIS A 5 12.57 22.71 -2.36
N ASN A 6 11.45 23.20 -1.81
CA ASN A 6 11.21 23.16 -0.37
C ASN A 6 10.73 21.77 0.07
N LYS A 7 11.69 20.94 0.53
CA LYS A 7 11.44 19.60 1.04
C LYS A 7 10.36 19.54 2.14
N LYS A 8 10.28 20.57 3.01
CA LYS A 8 9.32 20.61 4.11
C LYS A 8 7.87 20.77 3.66
N ARG A 9 7.64 21.33 2.47
CA ARG A 9 6.30 21.58 1.90
C ARG A 9 5.92 20.62 0.77
N ASN A 10 6.74 19.58 0.55
CA ASN A 10 6.46 18.52 -0.40
C ASN A 10 5.68 17.41 0.26
N VAL A 11 4.44 17.21 -0.18
CA VAL A 11 3.48 16.32 0.50
C VAL A 11 3.92 14.86 0.39
N GLY A 12 4.40 14.44 -0.78
CA GLY A 12 4.92 13.08 -0.97
C GLY A 12 6.16 12.80 -0.13
N VAL A 13 7.09 13.76 -0.05
CA VAL A 13 8.29 13.65 0.79
C VAL A 13 7.91 13.55 2.26
N ILE A 14 7.04 14.43 2.77
CA ILE A 14 6.66 14.40 4.18
C ILE A 14 5.94 13.10 4.53
N TYR A 15 5.05 12.62 3.66
CA TYR A 15 4.36 11.36 3.86
C TYR A 15 5.36 10.19 3.94
N GLU A 16 6.31 10.11 3.00
CA GLU A 16 7.36 9.09 2.99
C GLU A 16 8.26 9.16 4.24
N LEU A 17 8.61 10.36 4.70
CA LEU A 17 9.39 10.55 5.93
C LEU A 17 8.62 10.12 7.18
N LEU A 18 7.32 10.39 7.25
CA LEU A 18 6.48 9.93 8.35
C LEU A 18 6.39 8.40 8.39
N LEU A 19 6.20 7.77 7.23
CA LEU A 19 6.20 6.31 7.13
C LEU A 19 7.53 5.70 7.57
N ARG A 20 8.66 6.25 7.11
CA ARG A 20 9.99 5.80 7.54
C ARG A 20 10.20 5.99 9.04
N ASN A 21 9.74 7.10 9.60
CA ASN A 21 9.81 7.33 11.03
C ASN A 21 9.00 6.31 11.82
N ILE A 22 7.79 5.98 11.37
CA ILE A 22 6.99 4.90 11.96
C ILE A 22 7.79 3.59 11.91
N SER A 23 8.32 3.22 10.74
CA SER A 23 9.12 2.00 10.57
C SER A 23 10.34 1.95 11.50
N GLU A 24 11.13 3.03 11.58
CA GLU A 24 12.29 3.12 12.48
C GLU A 24 11.92 2.99 13.95
N CYS A 25 10.86 3.68 14.40
CA CYS A 25 10.35 3.56 15.76
C CYS A 25 9.89 2.13 16.06
N LEU A 26 9.22 1.47 15.10
CA LEU A 26 8.76 0.10 15.27
C LEU A 26 9.91 -0.92 15.35
N ILE A 27 11.02 -0.71 14.61
CA ILE A 27 12.23 -1.56 14.70
C ILE A 27 12.85 -1.46 16.09
N ARG A 28 12.82 -0.26 16.67
CA ARG A 28 13.36 0.01 18.01
C ARG A 28 12.39 -0.35 19.15
N ASP A 29 11.25 -0.97 18.83
CA ASP A 29 10.11 -1.23 19.72
C ASP A 29 9.55 0.02 20.43
N ASP A 30 9.82 1.21 19.91
CA ASP A 30 9.28 2.49 20.40
C ASP A 30 7.85 2.73 19.84
N LYS A 31 6.91 1.96 20.39
CA LYS A 31 5.49 2.04 20.05
C LYS A 31 4.88 3.43 20.29
N PRO A 32 5.19 4.14 21.40
CA PRO A 32 4.66 5.48 21.63
C PRO A 32 5.03 6.47 20.51
N SER A 33 6.29 6.51 20.08
CA SER A 33 6.72 7.44 19.03
C SER A 33 6.17 7.05 17.65
N ALA A 34 6.05 5.76 17.36
CA ALA A 34 5.39 5.28 16.14
C ALA A 34 3.91 5.72 16.09
N GLN A 35 3.19 5.60 17.22
CA GLN A 35 1.79 6.02 17.30
C GLN A 35 1.63 7.54 17.10
N LYS A 36 2.56 8.35 17.62
CA LYS A 36 2.54 9.81 17.38
C LYS A 36 2.61 10.14 15.89
N ALA A 37 3.52 9.51 15.14
CA ALA A 37 3.64 9.74 13.71
C ALA A 37 2.42 9.22 12.92
N LEU A 38 1.85 8.09 13.33
CA LEU A 38 0.64 7.52 12.73
C LEU A 38 -0.57 8.45 12.93
N ASN A 39 -0.76 8.98 14.15
CA ASN A 39 -1.83 9.94 14.45
C ASN A 39 -1.72 11.22 13.60
N ILE A 40 -0.49 11.67 13.28
CA ILE A 40 -0.29 12.82 12.38
C ILE A 40 -0.79 12.50 10.97
N ILE A 41 -0.46 11.30 10.45
CA ILE A 41 -0.93 10.86 9.13
C ILE A 41 -2.46 10.84 9.10
N GLU A 42 -3.10 10.12 10.04
CA GLU A 42 -4.55 9.95 10.09
C GLU A 42 -5.30 11.29 10.16
N ARG A 43 -4.78 12.25 10.93
CA ARG A 43 -5.43 13.55 11.11
C ARG A 43 -5.23 14.49 9.94
N LYS A 44 -4.03 14.52 9.34
CA LYS A 44 -3.68 15.50 8.31
C LYS A 44 -4.01 15.04 6.90
N PHE A 45 -3.87 13.74 6.64
CA PHE A 45 -4.17 13.12 5.35
C PHE A 45 -5.56 12.49 5.34
N LYS A 46 -6.53 13.12 6.01
CA LYS A 46 -7.92 12.67 6.05
C LYS A 46 -8.67 13.05 4.77
N ASN A 47 -9.59 12.19 4.35
CA ASN A 47 -10.55 12.51 3.28
C ASN A 47 -11.24 13.87 3.52
N GLY A 48 -11.23 14.73 2.50
CA GLY A 48 -11.83 16.06 2.55
C GLY A 48 -10.86 17.20 2.82
N THR A 49 -9.60 16.94 3.20
CA THR A 49 -8.57 17.99 3.29
C THR A 49 -7.94 18.27 1.93
N GLU A 50 -7.47 19.50 1.72
CA GLU A 50 -6.75 19.86 0.50
C GLU A 50 -5.37 19.17 0.43
N LEU A 51 -4.74 18.96 1.59
CA LEU A 51 -3.51 18.21 1.75
C LEU A 51 -3.69 16.76 1.27
N TYR A 52 -4.81 16.12 1.60
CA TYR A 52 -5.11 14.77 1.13
C TYR A 52 -5.40 14.74 -0.37
N ARG A 53 -6.10 15.74 -0.91
CA ARG A 53 -6.32 15.87 -2.37
C ARG A 53 -5.00 15.96 -3.12
N GLU A 54 -4.10 16.84 -2.68
CA GLU A 54 -2.77 16.96 -3.28
C GLU A 54 -1.97 15.67 -3.12
N PHE A 55 -1.98 15.04 -1.94
CA PHE A 55 -1.30 13.76 -1.71
C PHE A 55 -1.79 12.67 -2.67
N ARG A 56 -3.11 12.53 -2.85
CA ARG A 56 -3.68 11.54 -3.77
C ARG A 56 -3.23 11.78 -5.20
N LEU A 57 -3.27 13.03 -5.64
CA LEU A 57 -2.85 13.40 -6.98
C LEU A 57 -1.35 13.13 -7.20
N PHE A 58 -0.52 13.54 -6.24
CA PHE A 58 0.90 13.25 -6.22
C PHE A 58 1.16 11.74 -6.28
N ASN A 59 0.46 10.97 -5.45
CA ASN A 59 0.65 9.53 -5.35
C ASN A 59 0.21 8.79 -6.63
N ALA A 60 -0.83 9.28 -7.31
CA ALA A 60 -1.21 8.78 -8.62
C ALA A 60 -0.09 9.00 -9.64
N LEU A 61 0.44 10.23 -9.74
CA LEU A 61 1.51 10.55 -10.70
C LEU A 61 2.81 9.78 -10.46
N ILE A 62 3.16 9.49 -9.20
CA ILE A 62 4.39 8.74 -8.88
C ILE A 62 4.21 7.22 -8.99
N ARG A 63 3.01 6.66 -8.83
CA ARG A 63 2.82 5.18 -8.81
C ARG A 63 2.24 4.62 -10.09
N SER A 64 1.48 5.41 -10.83
CA SER A 64 0.85 4.95 -12.07
C SER A 64 1.89 4.71 -13.15
N THR A 65 1.67 3.67 -13.94
CA THR A 65 2.38 3.41 -15.19
C THR A 65 1.36 3.14 -16.29
N VAL A 66 1.66 3.54 -17.50
CA VAL A 66 0.79 3.39 -18.67
C VAL A 66 1.60 2.98 -19.88
N SER A 67 0.98 2.18 -20.75
CA SER A 67 1.64 1.65 -21.94
C SER A 67 1.58 2.59 -23.15
N SER A 68 0.77 3.66 -23.08
CA SER A 68 0.53 4.57 -24.20
C SER A 68 0.81 6.02 -23.83
N SER A 69 1.54 6.71 -24.72
CA SER A 69 1.83 8.15 -24.61
C SER A 69 0.56 9.00 -24.62
N SER A 70 -0.47 8.62 -25.39
CA SER A 70 -1.75 9.35 -25.41
C SER A 70 -2.46 9.30 -24.05
N VAL A 71 -2.36 8.17 -23.35
CA VAL A 71 -2.93 7.99 -22.00
C VAL A 71 -2.11 8.76 -20.97
N ALA A 72 -0.78 8.78 -21.07
CA ALA A 72 0.07 9.60 -20.21
C ALA A 72 -0.27 11.10 -20.34
N ALA A 73 -0.45 11.59 -21.57
CA ALA A 73 -0.85 12.98 -21.82
C ALA A 73 -2.25 13.30 -21.26
N ALA A 74 -3.21 12.38 -21.38
CA ALA A 74 -4.54 12.54 -20.78
C ALA A 74 -4.47 12.60 -19.25
N ILE A 75 -3.67 11.72 -18.61
CA ILE A 75 -3.45 11.73 -17.16
C ILE A 75 -2.84 13.07 -16.71
N LEU A 76 -1.82 13.57 -17.42
CA LEU A 76 -1.19 14.86 -17.08
C LEU A 76 -2.19 16.01 -17.22
N THR A 77 -3.05 15.99 -18.24
CA THR A 77 -4.09 17.00 -18.44
C THR A 77 -5.10 16.99 -17.31
N GLU A 78 -5.61 15.81 -16.92
CA GLU A 78 -6.51 15.66 -15.79
C GLU A 78 -5.86 16.06 -14.46
N ALA A 79 -4.59 15.68 -14.28
CA ALA A 79 -3.81 16.05 -13.10
C ALA A 79 -3.62 17.56 -12.98
N LYS A 80 -3.33 18.24 -14.10
CA LYS A 80 -3.24 19.70 -14.17
C LYS A 80 -4.57 20.38 -13.80
N GLN A 81 -5.69 19.89 -14.33
CA GLN A 81 -7.02 20.41 -13.98
C GLN A 81 -7.35 20.16 -12.49
N ALA A 82 -7.03 18.97 -11.97
CA ALA A 82 -7.22 18.66 -10.55
C ALA A 82 -6.36 19.56 -9.64
N ALA A 83 -5.10 19.80 -10.01
CA ALA A 83 -4.22 20.70 -9.27
C ALA A 83 -4.77 22.13 -9.23
N ARG A 84 -5.28 22.65 -10.35
CA ARG A 84 -5.88 24.00 -10.45
C ARG A 84 -7.17 24.16 -9.65
N ARG A 85 -7.93 23.09 -9.43
CA ARG A 85 -9.15 23.08 -8.59
C ARG A 85 -8.87 23.05 -7.09
N CYS A 86 -7.63 22.82 -6.67
CA CYS A 86 -7.27 22.83 -5.25
C CYS A 86 -7.24 24.26 -4.71
N ASP A 87 -7.76 24.45 -3.50
CA ASP A 87 -7.68 25.75 -2.80
C ASP A 87 -6.26 25.94 -2.26
N GLU A 88 -5.49 26.83 -2.90
CA GLU A 88 -4.11 27.09 -2.55
C GLU A 88 -3.95 27.69 -1.14
N SER A 89 -4.89 28.54 -0.70
CA SER A 89 -4.83 29.20 0.61
C SER A 89 -5.03 28.18 1.73
N LEU A 90 -6.08 27.35 1.60
CA LEU A 90 -6.36 26.27 2.54
C LEU A 90 -5.23 25.23 2.54
N LEU A 91 -4.76 24.80 1.37
CA LEU A 91 -3.64 23.87 1.26
C LEU A 91 -2.39 24.40 1.95
N ASN A 92 -2.06 25.68 1.75
CA ASN A 92 -0.88 26.29 2.36
C ASN A 92 -1.00 26.36 3.89
N ARG A 93 -2.20 26.63 4.41
CA ARG A 93 -2.50 26.60 5.84
C ARG A 93 -2.36 25.19 6.41
N GLU A 94 -2.92 24.18 5.75
CA GLU A 94 -2.84 22.78 6.17
C GLU A 94 -1.39 22.27 6.19
N LYS A 95 -0.58 22.61 5.18
CA LYS A 95 0.86 22.29 5.16
C LYS A 95 1.61 22.92 6.33
N SER A 96 1.32 24.18 6.64
CA SER A 96 1.95 24.87 7.79
C SER A 96 1.55 24.22 9.11
N LEU A 97 0.28 23.81 9.26
CA LEU A 97 -0.18 23.07 10.43
C LEU A 97 0.44 21.68 10.54
N LEU A 98 0.64 20.97 9.42
CA LEU A 98 1.36 19.69 9.37
C LEU A 98 2.80 19.85 9.85
N ILE A 99 3.54 20.83 9.31
CA ILE A 99 4.93 21.11 9.71
C ILE A 99 5.01 21.42 11.20
N ARG A 100 4.11 22.28 11.69
CA ARG A 100 4.03 22.62 13.12
C ARG A 100 3.82 21.37 13.97
N GLU A 101 2.88 20.51 13.58
CA GLU A 101 2.56 19.30 14.33
C GLU A 101 3.69 18.27 14.34
N ILE A 102 4.39 18.11 13.21
CA ILE A 102 5.59 17.27 13.12
C ILE A 102 6.67 17.77 14.09
N ASN A 103 6.96 19.07 14.08
CA ASN A 103 8.00 19.65 14.93
C ASN A 103 7.69 19.51 16.41
N HIS A 104 6.44 19.73 16.82
CA HIS A 104 6.06 19.64 18.24
C HIS A 104 5.91 18.19 18.74
N ASN A 105 5.35 17.29 17.92
CA ASN A 105 5.00 15.95 18.39
C ASN A 105 6.13 14.93 18.23
N LEU A 106 6.93 15.02 17.17
CA LEU A 106 8.02 14.07 16.91
C LEU A 106 9.35 14.51 17.52
N ASN A 107 9.56 15.81 17.70
CA ASN A 107 10.77 16.41 18.28
C ASN A 107 12.10 15.85 17.71
N ASP A 108 12.10 15.47 16.43
CA ASP A 108 13.29 14.97 15.74
C ASP A 108 13.88 16.06 14.82
N PRO A 109 15.02 16.67 15.18
CA PRO A 109 15.65 17.69 14.36
C PRO A 109 16.18 17.14 13.03
N LYS A 110 16.45 15.84 12.93
CA LYS A 110 16.97 15.18 11.72
C LYS A 110 15.86 14.71 10.78
N PHE A 111 14.59 14.84 11.15
CA PHE A 111 13.43 14.31 10.41
C PHE A 111 13.47 14.70 8.92
N TYR A 112 13.64 16.00 8.63
CA TYR A 112 13.65 16.50 7.25
C TYR A 112 14.95 16.20 6.49
N TYR A 113 16.01 15.78 7.17
CA TYR A 113 17.32 15.52 6.57
C TYR A 113 17.50 14.06 6.15
N ARG A 114 16.61 13.16 6.58
CA ARG A 114 16.66 11.75 6.20
C ARG A 114 16.59 11.58 4.67
N ARG A 115 17.34 10.59 4.17
CA ARG A 115 17.43 10.29 2.73
C ARG A 115 16.12 9.69 2.22
N ILE A 116 15.71 10.12 1.03
CA ILE A 116 14.52 9.60 0.35
C ILE A 116 14.96 9.09 -1.03
N PRO A 117 14.70 7.82 -1.36
CA PRO A 117 14.88 7.30 -2.71
C PRO A 117 14.04 8.11 -3.70
N GLU A 118 14.53 8.30 -4.93
CA GLU A 118 13.80 9.02 -5.97
C GLU A 118 13.40 10.47 -5.61
N TYR A 119 14.05 11.10 -4.63
CA TYR A 119 13.74 12.48 -4.20
C TYR A 119 13.65 13.48 -5.37
N LYS A 120 14.48 13.30 -6.41
CA LYS A 120 14.44 14.13 -7.62
C LYS A 120 13.05 14.09 -8.28
N MET A 121 12.47 12.90 -8.44
CA MET A 121 11.15 12.75 -9.04
C MET A 121 10.06 13.36 -8.14
N TYR A 122 10.18 13.15 -6.82
CA TYR A 122 9.26 13.75 -5.86
C TYR A 122 9.29 15.28 -5.91
N ALA A 123 10.49 15.85 -6.04
CA ALA A 123 10.68 17.30 -6.18
C ALA A 123 10.13 17.81 -7.51
N THR A 124 10.32 17.07 -8.61
CA THR A 124 9.76 17.37 -9.94
C THR A 124 8.24 17.44 -9.88
N ILE A 125 7.57 16.39 -9.40
CA ILE A 125 6.10 16.33 -9.33
C ILE A 125 5.56 17.46 -8.45
N GLN A 126 6.12 17.66 -7.24
CA GLN A 126 5.61 18.72 -6.36
C GLN A 126 5.79 20.12 -6.97
N THR A 127 6.91 20.35 -7.65
CA THR A 127 7.14 21.65 -8.31
C THR A 127 6.21 21.83 -9.49
N LEU A 128 5.95 20.77 -10.26
CA LEU A 128 4.98 20.78 -11.35
C LEU A 128 3.56 21.07 -10.85
N LEU A 129 3.11 20.43 -9.76
CA LEU A 129 1.82 20.73 -9.13
C LEU A 129 1.71 22.18 -8.69
N ASN A 130 2.79 22.76 -8.14
CA ASN A 130 2.83 24.17 -7.76
C ASN A 130 2.75 25.09 -8.99
N ASP A 131 3.41 24.72 -10.08
CA ASP A 131 3.42 25.53 -11.31
C ASP A 131 2.07 25.45 -12.04
N TRP A 132 1.42 24.30 -12.08
CA TRP A 132 0.08 24.17 -12.64
C TRP A 132 -0.97 25.06 -11.96
N ARG A 133 -0.86 25.22 -10.64
CA ARG A 133 -1.73 26.10 -9.84
C ARG A 133 -1.52 27.59 -10.15
N LYS A 134 -0.30 28.00 -10.43
CA LYS A 134 0.03 29.39 -10.77
C LYS A 134 -0.51 29.85 -12.12
N GLY A 135 -0.96 28.92 -12.97
CA GLY A 135 -1.48 29.27 -14.29
C GLY A 135 -0.43 29.99 -15.13
N ASP A 136 -0.74 31.22 -15.53
CA ASP A 136 0.07 32.01 -16.46
C ASP A 136 1.33 32.61 -15.79
N ASP A 137 1.35 32.71 -14.46
CA ASP A 137 2.53 33.15 -13.70
C ASP A 137 3.61 32.05 -13.57
N ALA A 138 3.34 30.86 -14.10
CA ALA A 138 4.28 29.74 -14.08
C ALA A 138 5.42 29.92 -15.09
N ASN A 139 6.58 29.35 -14.78
CA ASN A 139 7.67 29.29 -15.75
C ASN A 139 7.36 28.22 -16.80
N PHE A 140 6.93 28.66 -17.98
CA PHE A 140 6.53 27.78 -19.09
C PHE A 140 7.59 26.74 -19.46
N SER A 141 8.87 27.15 -19.57
CA SER A 141 9.96 26.24 -19.89
C SER A 141 10.14 25.15 -18.82
N ARG A 142 9.98 25.49 -17.54
CA ARG A 142 10.05 24.52 -16.43
C ARG A 142 8.85 23.57 -16.45
N VAL A 143 7.66 24.07 -16.73
CA VAL A 143 6.45 23.25 -16.86
C VAL A 143 6.64 22.20 -17.94
N ILE A 144 7.05 22.58 -19.15
CA ILE A 144 7.32 21.63 -20.24
C ILE A 144 8.34 20.58 -19.80
N GLN A 145 9.49 21.01 -19.27
CA GLN A 145 10.55 20.08 -18.85
C GLN A 145 10.08 19.08 -17.80
N TYR A 146 9.25 19.51 -16.85
CA TYR A 146 8.75 18.63 -15.79
C TYR A 146 7.59 17.76 -16.27
N GLU A 147 6.71 18.25 -17.14
CA GLU A 147 5.68 17.44 -17.80
C GLU A 147 6.31 16.31 -18.60
N SER A 148 7.36 16.58 -19.40
CA SER A 148 8.09 15.54 -20.13
C SER A 148 8.68 14.49 -19.19
N LYS A 149 9.34 14.89 -18.10
CA LYS A 149 9.91 13.95 -17.12
C LYS A 149 8.86 13.12 -16.41
N VAL A 150 7.70 13.71 -16.11
CA VAL A 150 6.59 12.96 -15.50
C VAL A 150 5.97 12.01 -16.51
N ALA A 151 5.81 12.42 -17.77
CA ALA A 151 5.35 11.53 -18.85
C ALA A 151 6.30 10.35 -19.06
N GLU A 152 7.61 10.61 -19.08
CA GLU A 152 8.64 9.57 -19.15
C GLU A 152 8.49 8.57 -17.99
N ASN A 153 8.35 9.04 -16.75
CA ASN A 153 8.17 8.14 -15.60
C ASN A 153 6.83 7.36 -15.61
N LEU A 154 5.79 7.91 -16.23
CA LEU A 154 4.53 7.21 -16.43
C LEU A 154 4.66 6.13 -17.52
N LEU A 155 5.51 6.33 -18.52
CA LEU A 155 5.77 5.38 -19.61
C LEU A 155 6.85 4.35 -19.27
N GLU A 156 7.74 4.67 -18.32
CA GLU A 156 8.67 3.71 -17.75
C GLU A 156 7.87 2.54 -17.20
N GLN A 157 8.09 1.36 -17.78
CA GLN A 157 7.68 0.12 -17.14
C GLN A 157 8.49 0.05 -15.85
N LYS A 158 7.83 0.37 -14.74
CA LYS A 158 8.35 0.04 -13.43
C LYS A 158 8.29 -1.47 -13.38
N ASP A 159 9.40 -2.11 -13.75
CA ASP A 159 9.65 -3.50 -13.44
C ASP A 159 9.29 -3.64 -11.98
N VAL A 160 8.18 -4.33 -11.74
CA VAL A 160 7.92 -4.84 -10.41
C VAL A 160 9.11 -5.77 -10.20
N PRO A 161 10.03 -5.49 -9.26
CA PRO A 161 11.09 -6.44 -9.00
C PRO A 161 10.40 -7.75 -8.72
N ASP A 162 10.60 -8.71 -9.62
CA ASP A 162 10.21 -10.07 -9.39
C ASP A 162 10.94 -10.45 -8.11
N ILE A 163 10.20 -10.90 -7.09
CA ILE A 163 10.75 -11.08 -5.73
C ILE A 163 11.82 -12.21 -5.71
N ASN A 164 12.09 -12.83 -6.86
CA ASN A 164 13.12 -13.83 -7.06
C ASN A 164 14.48 -13.29 -7.51
N ASP A 165 14.61 -12.02 -7.93
CA ASP A 165 15.91 -11.44 -8.26
C ASP A 165 16.38 -10.49 -7.15
N GLY A 166 17.29 -11.00 -6.34
CA GLY A 166 17.90 -10.28 -5.23
C GLY A 166 18.70 -9.06 -5.71
N ALA A 167 18.10 -7.86 -5.70
CA ALA A 167 18.83 -6.59 -5.69
C ALA A 167 17.94 -5.35 -5.42
N ASN A 168 17.42 -5.20 -4.19
CA ASN A 168 17.42 -3.95 -3.38
C ASN A 168 16.45 -4.06 -2.17
N PRO A 169 16.96 -4.35 -0.96
CA PRO A 169 16.15 -4.85 0.17
C PRO A 169 15.67 -3.80 1.19
N ASP A 170 15.71 -2.49 0.92
CA ASP A 170 15.81 -1.55 2.05
C ASP A 170 14.54 -0.79 2.48
N VAL A 171 13.39 -0.97 1.82
CA VAL A 171 12.16 -0.23 2.21
C VAL A 171 10.90 -1.07 2.19
N ASN A 172 10.63 -1.79 1.09
CA ASN A 172 9.49 -2.72 1.05
C ASN A 172 9.75 -3.96 1.91
N SER A 173 10.97 -4.51 1.85
CA SER A 173 11.38 -5.62 2.71
C SER A 173 11.33 -5.24 4.19
N LEU A 174 11.68 -4.03 4.60
CA LEU A 174 11.66 -3.65 6.02
C LEU A 174 10.24 -3.56 6.59
N VAL A 175 9.30 -2.90 5.89
CA VAL A 175 7.89 -2.83 6.32
C VAL A 175 7.26 -4.23 6.32
N VAL A 176 7.57 -5.03 5.30
CA VAL A 176 7.10 -6.41 5.17
C VAL A 176 7.70 -7.31 6.23
N ASN A 177 8.98 -7.16 6.55
CA ASN A 177 9.68 -7.93 7.56
C ASN A 177 9.19 -7.53 8.95
N ILE A 178 8.93 -6.25 9.22
CA ILE A 178 8.36 -5.79 10.50
C ILE A 178 6.90 -6.25 10.65
N MET A 179 6.08 -6.18 9.61
CA MET A 179 4.70 -6.68 9.65
C MET A 179 4.66 -8.20 9.77
N THR A 180 5.49 -8.90 8.99
CA THR A 180 5.68 -10.35 9.07
C THR A 180 6.21 -10.74 10.45
N GLU A 181 7.18 -10.02 11.01
CA GLU A 181 7.70 -10.23 12.36
C GLU A 181 6.67 -9.94 13.45
N LYS A 182 5.84 -8.90 13.31
CA LYS A 182 4.79 -8.60 14.29
C LYS A 182 3.67 -9.62 14.25
N ILE A 183 3.28 -10.10 13.06
CA ILE A 183 2.35 -11.21 12.90
C ILE A 183 2.96 -12.48 13.49
N ASN A 184 4.23 -12.78 13.16
CA ASN A 184 4.97 -13.90 13.73
C ASN A 184 5.13 -13.77 15.25
N LYS A 185 5.33 -12.59 15.83
CA LYS A 185 5.48 -12.39 17.29
C LYS A 185 4.14 -12.44 18.02
N ARG A 186 3.06 -11.92 17.42
CA ARG A 186 1.69 -11.93 18.00
C ARG A 186 1.00 -13.29 17.88
N TYR A 187 1.29 -14.02 16.81
CA TYR A 187 0.62 -15.27 16.45
C TYR A 187 1.60 -16.44 16.26
N SER A 188 2.81 -16.32 16.80
CA SER A 188 3.80 -17.38 16.89
C SER A 188 3.14 -18.63 17.46
N GLY A 189 3.20 -19.73 16.69
CA GLY A 189 2.59 -21.02 17.06
C GLY A 189 1.09 -21.17 16.80
N LYS A 190 0.40 -20.14 16.26
CA LYS A 190 -1.05 -20.20 15.97
C LYS A 190 -1.42 -20.00 14.49
N ILE A 191 -0.47 -19.56 13.67
CA ILE A 191 -0.68 -19.28 12.24
C ILE A 191 0.39 -20.00 11.40
N ASN A 192 -0.05 -20.77 10.41
CA ASN A 192 0.81 -21.55 9.52
C ASN A 192 1.43 -20.70 8.38
N GLY A 193 2.35 -21.28 7.61
CA GLY A 193 3.04 -20.58 6.51
C GLY A 193 2.09 -20.02 5.45
N GLU A 194 1.14 -20.83 4.99
CA GLU A 194 0.15 -20.43 3.97
C GLU A 194 -0.74 -19.27 4.46
N GLN A 195 -1.17 -19.28 5.71
CA GLN A 195 -1.95 -18.18 6.31
C GLN A 195 -1.13 -16.87 6.40
N ARG A 196 0.17 -16.96 6.69
CA ARG A 196 1.06 -15.78 6.74
C ARG A 196 1.22 -15.14 5.37
N ASP A 197 1.39 -15.95 4.34
CA ASP A 197 1.53 -15.47 2.98
C ASP A 197 0.22 -14.84 2.47
N LEU A 198 -0.94 -15.41 2.84
CA LEU A 198 -2.24 -14.82 2.52
C LEU A 198 -2.44 -13.43 3.16
N ILE A 199 -2.11 -13.28 4.45
CA ILE A 199 -2.22 -11.98 5.15
C ILE A 199 -1.28 -10.96 4.51
N ARG A 200 -0.04 -11.36 4.21
CA ARG A 200 0.94 -10.50 3.54
C ARG A 200 0.37 -9.99 2.20
N ASP A 201 -0.11 -10.90 1.38
CA ASP A 201 -0.66 -10.56 0.06
C ASP A 201 -1.90 -9.69 0.14
N TYR A 202 -2.74 -9.86 1.16
CA TYR A 202 -3.91 -9.01 1.41
C TYR A 202 -3.54 -7.57 1.76
N VAL A 203 -2.58 -7.40 2.67
CA VAL A 203 -2.07 -6.06 3.01
C VAL A 203 -1.48 -5.37 1.78
N PHE A 204 -0.82 -6.13 0.91
CA PHE A 204 -0.31 -5.63 -0.36
C PHE A 204 -1.39 -5.31 -1.40
N SER A 205 -2.49 -6.07 -1.43
CA SER A 205 -3.60 -5.81 -2.36
C SER A 205 -4.36 -4.55 -1.98
N ILE A 206 -4.56 -4.29 -0.69
CA ILE A 206 -5.14 -3.03 -0.17
C ILE A 206 -4.29 -1.82 -0.56
N SER A 207 -2.97 -1.97 -0.47
CA SER A 207 -2.02 -0.88 -0.75
C SER A 207 -1.92 -0.53 -2.24
N ASN A 208 -2.28 -1.46 -3.13
CA ASN A 208 -2.03 -1.35 -4.57
C ASN A 208 -3.30 -1.48 -5.45
N ASN A 209 -4.51 -1.53 -4.89
CA ASN A 209 -5.77 -1.79 -5.62
C ASN A 209 -5.69 -3.04 -6.54
N LYS A 210 -5.06 -4.12 -6.07
CA LYS A 210 -4.86 -5.36 -6.83
C LYS A 210 -5.77 -6.49 -6.37
N ASP A 211 -7.09 -6.24 -6.35
CA ASP A 211 -8.10 -7.22 -5.92
C ASP A 211 -8.07 -8.52 -6.75
N ILE A 212 -7.64 -8.45 -8.01
CA ILE A 212 -7.64 -9.60 -8.94
C ILE A 212 -6.64 -10.68 -8.52
N LYS A 213 -5.43 -10.31 -8.07
CA LYS A 213 -4.37 -11.28 -7.72
C LYS A 213 -4.66 -12.02 -6.42
N ILE A 214 -5.34 -11.36 -5.48
CA ILE A 214 -5.78 -12.03 -4.26
C ILE A 214 -7.01 -12.89 -4.53
N LYS A 215 -7.96 -12.43 -5.37
CA LYS A 215 -9.10 -13.26 -5.80
C LYS A 215 -8.64 -14.58 -6.42
N SER A 216 -7.65 -14.57 -7.30
CA SER A 216 -7.15 -15.81 -7.93
C SER A 216 -6.46 -16.76 -6.94
N LYS A 217 -5.76 -16.23 -5.92
CA LYS A 217 -5.21 -17.04 -4.83
C LYS A 217 -6.30 -17.63 -3.94
N LEU A 218 -7.33 -16.84 -3.61
CA LEU A 218 -8.47 -17.30 -2.82
C LEU A 218 -9.25 -18.42 -3.54
N THR A 219 -9.46 -18.30 -4.86
CA THR A 219 -10.06 -19.38 -5.65
C THR A 219 -9.15 -20.61 -5.70
N GLY A 220 -7.84 -20.45 -5.84
CA GLY A 220 -6.91 -21.58 -5.79
C GLY A 220 -6.90 -22.30 -4.44
N VAL A 221 -6.96 -21.57 -3.32
CA VAL A 221 -7.09 -22.16 -1.98
C VAL A 221 -8.41 -22.91 -1.84
N LYS A 222 -9.51 -22.34 -2.35
CA LYS A 222 -10.83 -22.99 -2.36
C LYS A 222 -10.80 -24.32 -3.11
N ASP A 223 -10.24 -24.34 -4.32
CA ASP A 223 -10.20 -25.54 -5.16
C ASP A 223 -9.37 -26.65 -4.51
N ASN A 224 -8.24 -26.29 -3.90
CA ASN A 224 -7.39 -27.23 -3.16
C ASN A 224 -8.09 -27.81 -1.92
N ILE A 225 -8.89 -27.02 -1.21
CA ILE A 225 -9.66 -27.52 -0.05
C ILE A 225 -10.76 -28.47 -0.51
N LEU A 226 -11.42 -28.16 -1.63
CA LEU A 226 -12.43 -29.04 -2.21
C LEU A 226 -11.83 -30.38 -2.66
N SER A 227 -10.61 -30.40 -3.20
CA SER A 227 -9.91 -31.65 -3.51
C SER A 227 -9.51 -32.42 -2.24
N ASP A 228 -8.96 -31.74 -1.24
CA ASP A 228 -8.51 -32.37 0.02
C ASP A 228 -9.71 -32.97 0.80
N LEU A 229 -10.87 -32.29 0.80
CA LEU A 229 -12.11 -32.81 1.39
C LEU A 229 -12.68 -34.02 0.64
N LYS A 230 -12.54 -34.08 -0.70
CA LYS A 230 -12.94 -35.27 -1.49
C LYS A 230 -12.08 -36.48 -1.13
N LEU A 231 -10.76 -36.28 -1.06
CA LEU A 231 -9.82 -37.35 -0.67
C LEU A 231 -10.05 -37.83 0.77
N PHE A 232 -10.35 -36.92 1.70
CA PHE A 232 -10.67 -37.28 3.08
C PHE A 232 -12.00 -38.04 3.20
N ARG A 233 -13.00 -37.70 2.37
CA ARG A 233 -14.27 -38.42 2.28
C ARG A 233 -14.08 -39.88 1.85
N GLU A 234 -13.16 -40.14 0.93
CA GLU A 234 -12.87 -41.49 0.42
C GLU A 234 -12.15 -42.37 1.46
N LYS A 235 -11.42 -41.76 2.40
CA LYS A 235 -10.65 -42.47 3.44
C LYS A 235 -11.37 -42.61 4.80
N THR A 236 -12.44 -41.84 5.04
CA THR A 236 -13.10 -41.77 6.36
C THR A 236 -14.43 -42.51 6.38
N ASN A 237 -14.59 -43.45 7.32
CA ASN A 237 -15.85 -44.18 7.56
C ASN A 237 -16.73 -43.59 8.67
N ASN A 238 -16.37 -42.42 9.22
CA ASN A 238 -17.10 -41.79 10.32
C ASN A 238 -18.27 -40.93 9.80
N LYS A 239 -19.50 -41.39 10.06
CA LYS A 239 -20.76 -40.71 9.64
C LYS A 239 -20.86 -39.26 10.09
N ILE A 240 -20.38 -38.91 11.29
CA ILE A 240 -20.46 -37.54 11.84
C ILE A 240 -19.51 -36.59 11.07
N LEU A 241 -18.34 -37.09 10.67
CA LEU A 241 -17.39 -36.32 9.88
C LEU A 241 -17.89 -36.12 8.45
N LEU A 242 -18.52 -37.15 7.86
CA LEU A 242 -19.11 -37.07 6.52
C LEU A 242 -20.22 -36.02 6.43
N GLU A 243 -21.12 -35.93 7.42
CA GLU A 243 -22.16 -34.89 7.46
C GLU A 243 -21.59 -33.46 7.61
N LYS A 244 -20.53 -33.31 8.43
CA LYS A 244 -19.84 -32.01 8.58
C LYS A 244 -19.11 -31.60 7.30
N ILE A 245 -18.46 -32.54 6.60
CA ILE A 245 -17.81 -32.30 5.30
C ILE A 245 -18.83 -31.83 4.26
N ASP A 246 -20.00 -32.46 4.19
CA ASP A 246 -21.06 -32.05 3.26
C ASP A 246 -21.60 -30.65 3.58
N THR A 247 -21.66 -30.28 4.86
CA THR A 247 -22.05 -28.92 5.31
C THR A 247 -21.00 -27.87 4.91
N VAL A 248 -19.71 -28.19 5.07
CA VAL A 248 -18.59 -27.31 4.69
C VAL A 248 -18.49 -27.16 3.17
N ASN A 249 -18.67 -28.25 2.41
CA ASN A 249 -18.72 -28.24 0.94
C ASN A 249 -19.84 -27.34 0.42
N LYS A 250 -21.06 -27.46 0.97
CA LYS A 250 -22.19 -26.61 0.55
C LYS A 250 -21.91 -25.12 0.80
N LYS A 251 -21.32 -24.78 1.95
CA LYS A 251 -20.94 -23.40 2.27
C LYS A 251 -19.86 -22.86 1.33
N LEU A 252 -18.79 -23.63 1.08
CA LEU A 252 -17.73 -23.28 0.14
C LEU A 252 -18.27 -23.06 -1.28
N ILE A 253 -19.16 -23.93 -1.77
CA ILE A 253 -19.73 -23.82 -3.11
C ILE A 253 -20.64 -22.58 -3.24
N SER A 254 -21.39 -22.22 -2.20
CA SER A 254 -22.32 -21.08 -2.21
C SER A 254 -21.66 -19.70 -2.10
N GLU A 255 -20.38 -19.62 -1.78
CA GLU A 255 -19.69 -18.36 -1.52
C GLU A 255 -19.22 -17.70 -2.83
N SER A 256 -19.73 -16.49 -3.12
CA SER A 256 -19.33 -15.66 -4.26
C SER A 256 -18.30 -14.60 -3.85
N PHE A 257 -17.30 -14.36 -4.72
CA PHE A 257 -16.08 -13.61 -4.37
C PHE A 257 -16.01 -12.24 -5.06
N ASP A 258 -17.14 -11.55 -5.17
CA ASP A 258 -17.22 -10.27 -5.88
C ASP A 258 -16.44 -9.16 -5.17
N LYS A 259 -16.27 -9.22 -3.84
CA LYS A 259 -15.48 -8.26 -3.05
C LYS A 259 -14.61 -8.95 -2.01
N VAL A 260 -13.32 -8.62 -2.00
CA VAL A 260 -12.37 -9.11 -0.98
C VAL A 260 -12.35 -8.12 0.17
N ASN A 261 -12.91 -8.52 1.31
CA ASN A 261 -12.99 -7.73 2.53
C ASN A 261 -12.37 -8.49 3.72
N ASP A 262 -12.19 -7.80 4.84
CA ASP A 262 -11.60 -8.37 6.07
C ASP A 262 -12.32 -9.65 6.51
N GLU A 263 -13.65 -9.69 6.33
CA GLU A 263 -14.48 -10.84 6.68
C GLU A 263 -14.20 -12.06 5.80
N SER A 264 -14.08 -11.88 4.48
CA SER A 264 -13.68 -12.93 3.54
C SER A 264 -12.31 -13.49 3.90
N ILE A 265 -11.33 -12.62 4.17
CA ILE A 265 -9.97 -13.05 4.52
C ILE A 265 -9.94 -13.81 5.85
N SER A 266 -10.67 -13.34 6.88
CA SER A 266 -10.79 -14.05 8.15
C SER A 266 -11.32 -15.47 7.98
N ARG A 267 -12.32 -15.67 7.10
CA ARG A 267 -12.86 -17.01 6.81
C ARG A 267 -11.82 -17.89 6.13
N PHE A 268 -11.06 -17.34 5.18
CA PHE A 268 -10.01 -18.10 4.50
C PHE A 268 -8.87 -18.51 5.41
N LEU A 269 -8.52 -17.70 6.41
CA LEU A 269 -7.55 -18.11 7.41
C LEU A 269 -8.02 -19.36 8.17
N VAL A 270 -9.30 -19.40 8.57
CA VAL A 270 -9.88 -20.59 9.23
C VAL A 270 -9.90 -21.80 8.28
N LEU A 271 -10.22 -21.60 7.01
CA LEU A 271 -10.23 -22.67 6.00
C LEU A 271 -8.84 -23.25 5.74
N ILE A 272 -7.80 -22.42 5.68
CA ILE A 272 -6.41 -22.88 5.53
C ILE A 272 -5.97 -23.66 6.78
N GLN A 273 -6.45 -23.29 7.97
CA GLN A 273 -6.19 -24.06 9.18
C GLN A 273 -6.86 -25.44 9.13
N LEU A 274 -8.15 -25.49 8.77
CA LEU A 274 -8.88 -26.74 8.60
C LEU A 274 -8.19 -27.68 7.59
N ARG A 275 -7.71 -27.14 6.47
CA ARG A 275 -6.97 -27.89 5.47
C ARG A 275 -5.70 -28.53 6.04
N GLN A 276 -4.97 -27.79 6.87
CA GLN A 276 -3.77 -28.30 7.50
C GLN A 276 -4.10 -29.45 8.47
N GLU A 277 -5.12 -29.27 9.31
CA GLU A 277 -5.61 -30.33 10.22
C GLU A 277 -6.07 -31.57 9.44
N LEU A 278 -6.73 -31.40 8.30
CA LEU A 278 -7.12 -32.50 7.42
C LEU A 278 -5.90 -33.24 6.85
N LYS A 279 -4.88 -32.52 6.39
CA LYS A 279 -3.65 -33.14 5.87
C LYS A 279 -2.84 -33.85 6.95
N GLU A 280 -2.79 -33.30 8.16
CA GLU A 280 -2.17 -33.97 9.31
C GLU A 280 -2.89 -35.27 9.63
N SER A 281 -4.23 -35.26 9.65
CA SER A 281 -5.03 -36.48 9.86
C SER A 281 -5.01 -37.50 8.70
N LEU A 282 -4.50 -37.11 7.53
CA LEU A 282 -4.36 -37.98 6.36
C LEU A 282 -2.97 -38.63 6.26
N ASN A 283 -1.99 -38.07 6.99
CA ASN A 283 -0.59 -38.50 6.99
C ASN A 283 -0.21 -39.30 8.25
N GLU A 284 -1.09 -39.35 9.25
CA GLU A 284 -1.13 -40.39 10.31
C GLU A 284 -1.84 -41.65 9.81
#